data_AF-A0A0F9PBT9-F1
#
_entry.id   AF-A0A0F9PBT9-F1
#
_cell.length_a   1.000
_cell.length_b   1.000
_cell.length_c   1.000
_cell.angle_alpha   90.00
_cell.angle_beta   90.00
_cell.angle_gamma   90.00
#
_symmetry.space_group_name_H-M   'P 1'
#
loop_
_entity.id
_entity.type
_entity.pdbx_description
1 polymer ?
#
loop_
_entity_poly.entity_id
_entity_poly.type
_entity_poly.pdbx_seq_one_letter_code
_entity_poly.pdbx_strand_id
1 'polypeptide(L)'
;NAMIPIITVIGLNFGLLLAGAILTETVFSWPGIGRYVVNAVRMRDYPAVQGCVLFFAFFFVIVNLITDILYVYIDPRIHYK
;
A
#
# COMPACT_ATOMS: atom_id res chain seq x y z
N ASN A 1 -1.39 -21.25 -9.84
CA ASN A 1 -0.14 -20.46 -10.00
C ASN A 1 -0.34 -19.04 -10.55
N ALA A 2 -1.51 -18.40 -10.39
CA ALA A 2 -1.76 -17.02 -10.88
C ALA A 2 -1.47 -15.93 -9.83
N MET A 3 -1.34 -16.29 -8.54
CA MET A 3 -1.12 -15.35 -7.44
C MET A 3 0.25 -14.66 -7.46
N ILE A 4 1.29 -15.37 -7.92
CA ILE A 4 2.67 -14.86 -7.96
C ILE A 4 2.79 -13.61 -8.85
N PRO A 5 2.33 -13.62 -10.12
CA PRO A 5 2.42 -12.42 -10.96
C PRO A 5 1.53 -11.27 -10.47
N ILE A 6 0.38 -11.55 -9.85
CA ILE A 6 -0.52 -10.52 -9.30
C ILE A 6 0.16 -9.74 -8.18
N ILE A 7 0.81 -10.45 -7.24
CA ILE A 7 1.53 -9.81 -6.12
C ILE A 7 2.65 -8.91 -6.63
N THR A 8 3.42 -9.37 -7.63
CA THR A 8 4.51 -8.58 -8.23
C THR A 8 3.99 -7.30 -8.91
N VAL A 9 2.86 -7.39 -9.63
CA VAL A 9 2.24 -6.24 -10.31
C VAL A 9 1.67 -5.23 -9.29
N ILE A 10 1.07 -5.70 -8.21
CA ILE A 10 0.56 -4.82 -7.14
C ILE A 10 1.73 -4.09 -6.46
N GLY A 11 2.83 -4.78 -6.15
CA GLY A 11 4.01 -4.16 -5.54
C GLY A 11 4.62 -3.07 -6.41
N LEU A 12 4.74 -3.31 -7.73
CA LEU A 12 5.22 -2.33 -8.70
C LEU A 12 4.29 -1.11 -8.80
N ASN A 13 2.98 -1.32 -8.92
CA ASN A 13 2.01 -0.21 -8.98
C ASN A 13 1.97 0.60 -7.69
N PHE A 14 2.03 -0.07 -6.53
CA PHE A 14 2.04 0.59 -5.24
C PHE A 14 3.25 1.50 -5.06
N GLY A 15 4.45 1.04 -5.46
CA GLY A 15 5.65 1.86 -5.46
C GLY A 15 5.54 3.10 -6.36
N LEU A 16 4.92 2.94 -7.54
CA LEU A 16 4.70 4.04 -8.48
C LEU A 16 3.72 5.09 -7.94
N LEU A 17 2.62 4.62 -7.32
CA LEU A 17 1.63 5.48 -6.67
C LEU A 17 2.20 6.24 -5.47
N LEU A 18 2.98 5.55 -4.63
CA LEU A 18 3.63 6.17 -3.47
C LEU A 18 4.63 7.25 -3.91
N ALA A 19 5.44 6.98 -4.94
CA ALA A 19 6.36 7.96 -5.50
C ALA A 19 5.63 9.19 -6.06
N GLY A 20 4.52 8.97 -6.76
CA GLY A 20 3.65 10.06 -7.23
C GLY A 20 3.04 10.88 -6.10
N ALA A 21 2.57 10.23 -5.03
CA ALA A 21 2.02 10.89 -3.85
C ALA A 21 3.06 11.74 -3.11
N ILE A 22 4.29 11.27 -2.94
CA ILE A 22 5.36 12.04 -2.30
C ILE A 22 5.70 13.29 -3.13
N LEU A 23 5.75 13.16 -4.47
CA LEU A 23 6.01 14.27 -5.37
C LEU A 23 4.91 15.34 -5.27
N THR A 24 3.64 14.95 -5.27
CA THR A 24 2.53 15.90 -5.14
C THR A 24 2.50 16.55 -3.75
N GLU A 25 2.76 15.82 -2.67
CA GLU A 25 2.90 16.37 -1.32
C GLU A 25 4.04 17.40 -1.21
N THR A 26 5.16 17.14 -1.89
CA THR A 26 6.33 18.03 -1.85
C THR A 26 6.12 19.28 -2.70
N VAL A 27 5.58 19.14 -3.92
CA VAL A 27 5.37 20.25 -4.85
C VAL A 27 4.27 21.19 -4.36
N PHE A 28 3.15 20.65 -3.87
CA PHE A 28 2.04 21.46 -3.37
C PHE A 28 2.14 21.82 -1.89
N SER A 29 3.24 21.45 -1.21
CA SER A 29 3.39 21.60 0.25
C SER A 29 2.23 21.03 1.07
N TRP A 30 1.54 20.01 0.54
CA TRP A 30 0.45 19.34 1.25
C TRP A 30 1.03 18.48 2.38
N PRO A 31 0.56 18.64 3.63
CA PRO A 31 1.03 17.82 4.75
C PRO A 31 0.49 16.40 4.60
N GLY A 32 1.30 15.50 4.05
CA GLY A 32 0.95 14.11 3.85
C GLY A 32 1.91 13.12 4.51
N ILE A 33 1.45 11.87 4.61
CA ILE A 33 2.15 10.78 5.31
C ILE A 33 3.38 10.33 4.50
N GLY A 34 3.37 10.43 3.18
CA GLY A 34 4.49 10.01 2.34
C GLY A 34 5.76 10.82 2.62
N ARG A 35 5.64 12.15 2.63
CA ARG A 35 6.70 13.10 2.97
C ARG A 35 7.15 12.95 4.42
N TYR A 36 6.22 12.66 5.34
CA TYR A 36 6.54 12.37 6.74
C TYR A 36 7.44 11.14 6.88
N VAL A 37 7.10 10.03 6.19
CA VAL A 37 7.93 8.81 6.21
C VAL A 37 9.31 9.06 5.64
N VAL A 38 9.42 9.76 4.50
CA VAL A 38 10.73 10.07 3.89
C VAL A 38 11.59 10.93 4.83
N ASN A 39 10.98 11.89 5.51
CA ASN A 39 11.67 12.72 6.51
C ASN A 39 12.09 11.90 7.73
N ALA A 40 11.22 11.03 8.25
CA ALA A 40 11.53 10.14 9.38
C ALA A 40 12.69 9.18 9.05
N VAL A 41 12.72 8.63 7.82
CA VAL A 41 13.84 7.80 7.34
C VAL A 41 15.14 8.62 7.28
N ARG A 42 15.09 9.85 6.76
CA ARG A 42 16.27 10.75 6.71
C ARG A 42 16.77 11.13 8.11
N MET A 43 15.88 11.35 9.05
CA MET A 43 16.20 11.67 10.45
C MET A 43 16.56 10.43 11.29
N ARG A 44 16.51 9.23 10.71
CA ARG A 44 16.70 7.94 11.39
C ARG A 44 15.76 7.75 12.59
N ASP A 45 14.56 8.28 12.49
CA ASP A 45 13.51 8.11 13.50
C ASP A 45 12.82 6.75 13.29
N TYR A 46 13.45 5.70 13.83
CA TYR A 46 12.97 4.32 13.69
C TYR A 46 11.55 4.11 14.24
N PRO A 47 11.16 4.67 15.42
CA PRO A 47 9.79 4.57 15.92
C PRO A 47 8.75 5.15 14.94
N ALA A 48 9.01 6.34 14.39
CA ALA A 48 8.10 6.96 13.44
C ALA A 48 7.96 6.14 12.14
N VAL A 49 9.06 5.62 11.61
CA VAL A 49 9.05 4.74 10.43
C VAL A 49 8.27 3.46 10.71
N GLN A 50 8.52 2.80 11.85
CA GLN A 50 7.80 1.58 12.22
C GLN A 50 6.30 1.83 12.38
N GLY A 51 5.90 2.93 13.02
CA GLY A 51 4.49 3.30 13.17
C GLY A 51 3.79 3.50 11.82
N CYS A 52 4.46 4.18 10.88
CA CYS A 52 3.93 4.36 9.53
C CYS A 52 3.83 3.04 8.76
N VAL A 53 4.85 2.18 8.87
CA VAL A 53 4.84 0.86 8.21
C VAL A 53 3.70 -0.01 8.77
N LEU A 54 3.49 -0.03 10.08
CA LEU A 54 2.37 -0.75 10.70
C LEU A 54 1.01 -0.20 10.23
N PHE A 55 0.87 1.12 10.14
CA PHE A 55 -0.33 1.76 9.63
C PHE A 55 -0.62 1.36 8.17
N PHE A 56 0.39 1.42 7.30
CA PHE A 56 0.25 0.97 5.90
C PHE A 56 -0.04 -0.52 5.80
N ALA A 57 0.63 -1.37 6.59
CA ALA A 57 0.39 -2.80 6.61
C ALA A 57 -1.04 -3.13 7.04
N PHE A 58 -1.57 -2.44 8.05
CA PHE A 58 -2.94 -2.60 8.51
C PHE A 58 -3.95 -2.25 7.40
N PHE A 59 -3.77 -1.09 6.74
CA PHE A 59 -4.61 -0.70 5.60
C PHE A 59 -4.49 -1.69 4.44
N PHE A 60 -3.29 -2.17 4.15
CA PHE A 60 -3.06 -3.14 3.11
C PHE A 60 -3.81 -4.45 3.38
N VAL A 61 -3.81 -4.94 4.62
CA VAL A 61 -4.59 -6.12 5.01
C VAL A 61 -6.08 -5.88 4.84
N ILE A 62 -6.59 -4.70 5.25
CA ILE A 62 -8.01 -4.34 5.06
C ILE A 62 -8.38 -4.33 3.57
N VAL A 63 -7.57 -3.68 2.73
CA VAL A 63 -7.84 -3.60 1.29
C VAL A 63 -7.81 -4.98 0.64
N ASN A 64 -6.85 -5.84 1.01
CA ASN A 64 -6.83 -7.22 0.52
C ASN A 64 -8.06 -7.99 1.00
N LEU A 65 -8.46 -7.86 2.26
CA LEU A 65 -9.66 -8.51 2.77
C LEU A 65 -10.93 -8.06 2.01
N ILE A 66 -11.07 -6.76 1.76
CA ILE A 66 -12.17 -6.22 0.94
C ILE A 66 -12.11 -6.80 -0.47
N THR A 67 -10.91 -6.87 -1.05
CA THR A 67 -10.69 -7.40 -2.40
C THR A 67 -11.08 -8.87 -2.46
N ASP A 68 -10.68 -9.68 -1.49
CA ASP A 68 -11.05 -11.09 -1.38
C ASP A 68 -12.57 -11.27 -1.26
N ILE A 69 -13.22 -10.48 -0.39
CA ILE A 69 -14.69 -10.50 -0.26
C ILE A 69 -15.36 -10.11 -1.58
N LEU A 70 -14.85 -9.08 -2.24
CA LEU A 70 -15.39 -8.59 -3.51
C LEU A 70 -15.20 -9.63 -4.63
N TYR A 71 -14.06 -10.32 -4.67
CA TYR A 71 -13.83 -11.45 -5.57
C TYR A 71 -14.83 -12.58 -5.33
N VAL A 72 -15.10 -12.94 -4.07
CA VAL A 72 -16.12 -13.94 -3.72
C VAL A 72 -17.52 -13.52 -4.18
N TYR A 73 -17.85 -12.23 -4.06
CA TYR A 73 -19.17 -11.72 -4.41
C TYR A 73 -19.37 -11.53 -5.93
N ILE A 74 -18.33 -11.09 -6.63
CA ILE A 74 -18.37 -10.84 -8.09
C ILE A 74 -18.22 -12.13 -8.88
N ASP A 75 -17.47 -13.12 -8.37
CA ASP A 75 -17.20 -14.35 -9.10
C ASP A 75 -17.78 -15.60 -8.40
N PRO A 76 -19.08 -15.91 -8.63
CA PRO A 76 -19.70 -17.15 -8.14
C PRO A 76 -19.17 -18.43 -8.84
N ARG A 77 -18.18 -18.33 -9.75
CA ARG A 77 -17.60 -19.47 -10.46
C ARG A 77 -16.29 -19.99 -9.89
N ILE A 78 -15.75 -19.40 -8.82
CA ILE A 78 -14.60 -19.96 -8.10
C ILE A 78 -15.09 -21.13 -7.23
N HIS A 79 -15.59 -22.18 -7.88
CA HIS A 79 -15.74 -23.49 -7.29
C HIS A 79 -14.33 -23.94 -6.88
N TYR A 80 -14.09 -23.93 -5.57
CA TYR A 80 -13.15 -24.85 -4.95
C TYR A 80 -13.55 -26.25 -5.41
N LYS A 81 -12.65 -26.92 -6.13
CA LYS A 81 -12.59 -28.38 -6.05
C LYS A 81 -11.84 -28.76 -4.79
#